data_AF-A0A383C146-F1
#
_entry.id   AF-A0A383C146-F1
#
_cell.length_a   1.000
_cell.length_b   1.000
_cell.length_c   1.000
_cell.angle_alpha   90.00
_cell.angle_beta   90.00
_cell.angle_gamma   90.00
#
_symmetry.space_group_name_H-M   'P 1'
#
loop_
_entity.id
_entity.type
_entity.pdbx_description
1 polymer ?
#
loop_
_entity_poly.entity_id
_entity_poly.type
_entity_poly.pdbx_seq_one_letter_code
_entity_poly.pdbx_strand_id
1 'polypeptide(L)'
;YVKSEYFEDPPEKLVFKLIQEYILKHNDLPTKQSLLIDLDQLDGIHETEYTKSSEIINALDKPKDSKDITPWLLEQSETFCQDKAIYNAVVNAIAILEGNEKTHLSKGAIPTVLSDALAVSFDPHVGHDFIEDAEDRFDFYHRVEEKLEFDLEMFNKITKGGLPKKTLNICLAGTGVGKSLFMCHQAAAALSINKNVLYITLEMAEERIAERIDANLLDVPISQLEEIPRDMYKKKIEKLKGK
;
A
#
# COMPACT_ATOMS: atom_id res chain seq x y z
N TYR A 1 -8.98 -12.01 9.44
CA TYR A 1 -9.09 -11.49 8.06
C TYR A 1 -10.52 -11.08 7.70
N VAL A 2 -11.55 -11.91 7.96
CA VAL A 2 -12.96 -11.56 7.74
C VAL A 2 -13.52 -10.70 8.89
N LYS A 3 -14.35 -9.71 8.57
CA LYS A 3 -15.04 -8.85 9.54
C LYS A 3 -16.55 -8.84 9.31
N SER A 4 -17.32 -8.62 10.38
CA SER A 4 -18.79 -8.56 10.32
C SER A 4 -19.31 -7.40 9.46
N GLU A 5 -18.52 -6.34 9.29
CA GLU A 5 -18.85 -5.18 8.46
C GLU A 5 -18.88 -5.48 6.95
N TYR A 6 -18.35 -6.63 6.50
CA TYR A 6 -18.33 -7.01 5.08
C TYR A 6 -19.64 -7.61 4.59
N PHE A 7 -20.45 -8.14 5.50
CA PHE A 7 -21.80 -8.60 5.19
C PHE A 7 -22.72 -7.37 5.14
N GLU A 8 -23.73 -7.36 4.27
CA GLU A 8 -24.71 -6.26 4.23
C GLU A 8 -25.99 -6.66 4.95
N ASP A 9 -26.44 -7.89 4.68
CA ASP A 9 -27.67 -8.46 5.22
C ASP A 9 -27.56 -8.72 6.72
N PRO A 10 -28.51 -8.20 7.54
CA PRO A 10 -28.51 -8.43 9.00
C PRO A 10 -28.45 -9.92 9.42
N PRO A 11 -29.20 -10.84 8.77
CA PRO A 11 -29.09 -12.27 9.08
C PRO A 11 -27.69 -12.84 8.84
N GLU A 12 -27.02 -12.48 7.75
CA GLU A 12 -25.66 -12.95 7.45
C GLU A 12 -24.65 -12.42 8.47
N LYS A 13 -24.78 -11.14 8.85
CA LYS A 13 -23.97 -10.52 9.93
C LYS A 13 -24.14 -11.27 11.24
N LEU A 14 -25.38 -11.63 11.58
CA LEU A 14 -25.70 -12.33 12.82
C LEU A 14 -25.06 -13.72 12.85
N VAL A 15 -25.24 -14.50 11.79
CA VAL A 15 -24.64 -15.83 11.65
C VAL A 15 -23.11 -15.75 11.72
N PHE A 16 -22.49 -14.79 11.02
CA PHE A 16 -21.04 -14.60 11.09
C PHE A 16 -20.56 -14.25 12.50
N LYS A 17 -21.26 -13.37 13.23
CA LYS A 17 -20.92 -13.02 14.62
C LYS A 17 -20.96 -14.25 15.53
N LEU A 18 -22.01 -15.07 15.42
CA LEU A 18 -22.12 -16.31 16.19
C LEU A 18 -20.94 -17.25 15.91
N ILE A 19 -20.58 -17.43 14.64
CA ILE A 19 -19.42 -18.24 14.25
C ILE A 19 -18.12 -17.67 14.84
N GLN A 20 -17.92 -16.36 14.73
CA GLN A 20 -16.72 -15.69 15.23
C GLN A 20 -16.59 -15.80 16.74
N GLU A 21 -17.66 -15.55 17.49
CA GLU A 21 -17.70 -15.65 18.95
C GLU A 21 -17.44 -17.08 19.42
N TYR A 22 -18.01 -18.08 18.73
CA TYR A 22 -17.75 -19.49 19.03
C TYR A 22 -16.27 -19.84 18.85
N ILE A 23 -15.67 -19.47 17.71
CA ILE A 23 -14.25 -19.73 17.43
C ILE A 23 -13.37 -19.03 18.46
N LEU A 24 -13.67 -17.78 18.81
CA LEU A 24 -12.88 -17.03 19.80
C LEU A 24 -12.97 -17.64 21.21
N LYS A 25 -14.13 -18.17 21.58
CA LYS A 25 -14.38 -18.73 22.92
C LYS A 25 -13.87 -20.17 23.06
N HIS A 26 -13.98 -20.97 22.01
CA HIS A 26 -13.73 -22.42 22.06
C HIS A 26 -12.50 -22.86 21.26
N ASN A 27 -11.92 -21.99 20.43
CA ASN A 27 -10.80 -22.29 19.52
C ASN A 27 -11.06 -23.54 18.65
N ASP A 28 -12.32 -23.75 18.26
CA ASP A 28 -12.77 -24.87 17.45
C ASP A 28 -13.91 -24.41 16.51
N LEU A 29 -14.17 -25.20 15.47
CA LEU A 29 -15.22 -24.92 14.50
C LEU A 29 -16.60 -25.23 15.08
N PRO A 30 -17.56 -24.30 14.97
CA PRO A 30 -18.92 -24.57 15.42
C PRO A 30 -19.60 -25.64 14.56
N THR A 31 -20.50 -26.39 15.18
CA THR A 31 -21.42 -27.29 14.48
C THR A 31 -22.72 -26.55 14.15
N LYS A 32 -23.51 -27.07 13.19
CA LYS A 32 -24.86 -26.52 12.92
C LYS A 32 -25.71 -26.45 14.18
N GLN A 33 -25.66 -27.49 15.01
CA GLN A 33 -26.42 -27.55 16.25
C GLN A 33 -25.96 -26.51 17.27
N SER A 34 -24.65 -26.31 17.43
CA SER A 34 -24.17 -25.28 18.36
C SER A 34 -24.57 -23.87 17.91
N LEU A 35 -24.51 -23.58 16.60
CA LEU A 35 -24.96 -22.28 16.09
C LEU A 35 -26.46 -22.05 16.29
N LEU A 36 -27.29 -23.08 16.10
CA LEU A 36 -28.74 -22.98 16.36
C LEU A 36 -29.05 -22.76 17.84
N ILE A 37 -28.32 -23.44 18.74
CA ILE A 37 -28.45 -23.23 20.19
C ILE A 37 -28.04 -21.81 20.58
N ASP A 38 -26.92 -21.32 20.02
CA ASP A 38 -26.45 -19.95 20.31
C ASP A 38 -27.42 -18.90 19.74
N LEU A 39 -28.05 -19.18 18.59
CA LEU A 39 -29.10 -18.34 18.00
C LEU A 39 -30.36 -18.30 18.87
N ASP A 40 -30.78 -19.42 19.46
CA ASP A 40 -31.94 -19.51 20.37
C ASP A 40 -31.73 -18.76 21.70
N GLN A 41 -30.47 -18.61 22.12
CA GLN A 41 -30.12 -17.90 23.36
C GLN A 41 -30.07 -16.38 23.21
N LEU A 42 -30.15 -15.86 21.98
CA LEU A 42 -30.08 -14.42 21.73
C LEU A 42 -31.44 -13.74 21.96
N ASP A 43 -31.48 -12.84 22.94
CA ASP A 43 -32.64 -12.01 23.21
C ASP A 43 -32.77 -10.84 22.23
N GLY A 44 -33.99 -10.53 21.78
CA GLY A 44 -34.29 -9.31 21.02
C GLY A 44 -34.13 -9.40 19.49
N ILE A 45 -34.02 -10.61 18.93
CA ILE A 45 -34.01 -10.81 17.47
C ILE A 45 -35.45 -10.78 16.92
N HIS A 46 -35.64 -10.16 15.76
CA HIS A 46 -36.91 -10.17 15.05
C HIS A 46 -37.18 -11.55 14.42
N GLU A 47 -38.43 -12.04 14.45
CA GLU A 47 -38.80 -13.39 13.97
C GLU A 47 -38.34 -13.67 12.53
N THR A 48 -38.41 -12.67 11.66
CA THR A 48 -37.93 -12.78 10.27
C THR A 48 -36.42 -12.93 10.15
N GLU A 49 -35.65 -12.30 11.04
CA GLU A 49 -34.19 -12.37 11.07
C GLU A 49 -33.73 -13.71 11.65
N TYR A 50 -34.42 -14.20 12.69
CA TYR A 50 -34.22 -15.53 13.25
C TYR A 50 -34.47 -16.63 12.19
N THR A 51 -35.59 -16.54 11.46
CA THR A 51 -35.96 -17.52 10.44
C THR A 51 -34.90 -17.58 9.32
N LYS A 52 -34.52 -16.42 8.78
CA LYS A 52 -33.49 -16.35 7.73
C LYS A 52 -32.12 -16.81 8.22
N SER A 53 -31.73 -16.45 9.44
CA SER A 53 -30.46 -16.90 10.03
C SER A 53 -30.42 -18.42 10.21
N SER A 54 -31.54 -19.01 10.65
CA SER A 54 -31.70 -20.46 10.75
C SER A 54 -31.62 -21.16 9.39
N GLU A 55 -32.23 -20.58 8.34
CA GLU A 55 -32.12 -21.08 6.98
C GLU A 55 -30.67 -21.07 6.48
N ILE A 56 -29.95 -19.96 6.70
CA ILE A 56 -28.52 -19.83 6.36
C ILE A 56 -27.71 -20.92 7.07
N ILE A 57 -27.85 -21.07 8.39
CA ILE A 57 -27.13 -22.07 9.18
C ILE A 57 -27.39 -23.49 8.65
N ASN A 58 -28.64 -23.79 8.30
CA ASN A 58 -29.01 -25.10 7.77
C ASN A 58 -28.42 -25.35 6.37
N ALA A 59 -28.24 -24.31 5.56
CA ALA A 59 -27.63 -24.40 4.23
C ALA A 59 -26.09 -24.54 4.25
N LEU A 60 -25.43 -24.32 5.40
CA LEU A 60 -23.97 -24.47 5.54
C LEU A 60 -23.54 -25.95 5.53
N ASP A 61 -23.49 -26.57 4.35
CA ASP A 61 -23.01 -27.93 4.17
C ASP A 61 -21.56 -28.00 3.68
N LYS A 62 -20.79 -28.94 4.23
CA LYS A 62 -19.52 -29.33 3.64
C LYS A 62 -19.81 -30.08 2.33
N PRO A 63 -19.12 -29.76 1.22
CA PRO A 63 -19.26 -30.51 -0.02
C PRO A 63 -18.93 -31.99 0.24
N LYS A 64 -19.82 -32.90 -0.17
CA LYS A 64 -19.69 -34.33 0.14
C LYS A 64 -18.71 -35.08 -0.78
N ASP A 65 -18.41 -34.57 -1.98
CA ASP A 65 -17.83 -35.37 -3.07
C ASP A 65 -16.69 -34.72 -3.88
N SER A 66 -16.00 -33.69 -3.40
CA SER A 66 -14.93 -33.05 -4.20
C SER A 66 -13.63 -32.86 -3.44
N LYS A 67 -12.52 -32.85 -4.22
CA LYS A 67 -11.19 -32.36 -3.84
C LYS A 67 -11.30 -31.20 -2.86
N ASP A 68 -10.33 -31.10 -1.95
CA ASP A 68 -10.23 -29.99 -1.02
C ASP A 68 -10.41 -28.64 -1.75
N ILE A 69 -11.59 -28.03 -1.57
CA ILE A 69 -11.95 -26.75 -2.17
C ILE A 69 -11.48 -25.57 -1.32
N THR A 70 -10.84 -25.84 -0.17
CA THR A 70 -10.37 -24.81 0.76
C THR A 70 -9.47 -23.77 0.08
N PRO A 71 -8.51 -24.12 -0.79
CA PRO A 71 -7.69 -23.12 -1.47
C PRO A 71 -8.53 -22.14 -2.30
N TRP A 72 -9.49 -22.67 -3.06
CA TRP A 72 -10.38 -21.83 -3.87
C TRP A 72 -11.31 -20.98 -2.99
N LEU A 73 -11.86 -21.55 -1.91
CA LEU A 73 -12.69 -20.81 -0.96
C LEU A 73 -11.92 -19.68 -0.28
N LEU A 74 -10.64 -19.89 0.05
CA LEU A 74 -9.79 -18.85 0.64
C LEU A 74 -9.58 -17.70 -0.35
N GLU A 75 -9.22 -17.98 -1.59
CA GLU A 75 -9.04 -16.98 -2.65
C GLU A 75 -10.33 -16.17 -2.91
N GLN A 76 -11.48 -16.85 -3.03
CA GLN A 76 -12.76 -16.18 -3.23
C GLN A 76 -13.19 -15.38 -2.00
N SER A 77 -12.91 -15.88 -0.79
CA SER A 77 -13.22 -15.17 0.45
C SER A 77 -12.35 -13.93 0.62
N GLU A 78 -11.08 -14.00 0.24
CA GLU A 78 -10.17 -12.84 0.22
C GLU A 78 -10.68 -11.78 -0.75
N THR A 79 -11.01 -12.18 -1.99
CA THR A 79 -11.56 -11.28 -3.01
C THR A 79 -12.84 -10.60 -2.51
N PHE A 80 -13.76 -11.36 -1.92
CA PHE A 80 -14.98 -10.82 -1.33
C PHE A 80 -14.68 -9.79 -0.23
N CYS A 81 -13.73 -10.08 0.67
CA CYS A 81 -13.36 -9.16 1.74
C CYS A 81 -12.71 -7.89 1.20
N GLN A 82 -11.88 -7.98 0.16
CA GLN A 82 -11.26 -6.83 -0.50
C GLN A 82 -12.32 -5.93 -1.14
N ASP A 83 -13.24 -6.50 -1.92
CA ASP A 83 -14.32 -5.76 -2.57
C ASP A 83 -15.21 -5.03 -1.56
N LYS A 84 -15.59 -5.73 -0.47
CA LYS A 84 -16.41 -5.15 0.59
C LYS A 84 -15.66 -4.10 1.40
N ALA A 85 -14.38 -4.28 1.67
CA ALA A 85 -13.55 -3.28 2.34
C ALA A 85 -13.46 -1.99 1.52
N ILE A 86 -13.22 -2.10 0.21
CA ILE A 86 -13.17 -0.95 -0.71
C ILE A 86 -14.53 -0.26 -0.79
N TYR A 87 -15.62 -1.01 -0.97
CA TYR A 87 -16.97 -0.45 -1.01
C TYR A 87 -17.30 0.33 0.27
N ASN A 88 -17.08 -0.28 1.44
CA ASN A 88 -17.31 0.36 2.73
C ASN A 88 -16.44 1.61 2.92
N ALA A 89 -15.17 1.56 2.49
CA ALA A 89 -14.27 2.71 2.56
C ALA A 89 -14.72 3.87 1.67
N VAL A 90 -15.23 3.61 0.46
CA VAL A 90 -15.78 4.63 -0.44
C VAL A 90 -17.03 5.27 0.17
N VAL A 91 -17.96 4.47 0.69
CA VAL A 91 -19.17 4.97 1.35
C VAL A 91 -18.81 5.84 2.56
N ASN A 92 -17.86 5.39 3.39
CA ASN A 92 -17.37 6.16 4.53
C ASN A 92 -16.67 7.46 4.10
N ALA A 93 -15.88 7.44 3.02
CA ALA A 93 -15.24 8.63 2.48
C ALA A 93 -16.26 9.68 2.01
N ILE A 94 -17.34 9.25 1.35
CA ILE A 94 -18.46 10.13 0.96
C ILE A 94 -19.10 10.74 2.21
N ALA A 95 -19.39 9.93 3.23
CA ALA A 95 -19.98 10.42 4.48
C ALA A 95 -19.08 11.45 5.20
N ILE A 96 -17.75 11.27 5.17
CA ILE A 96 -16.77 12.22 5.71
C ILE A 96 -16.77 13.52 4.89
N LEU A 97 -16.89 13.44 3.56
CA LEU A 97 -16.93 14.63 2.69
C LEU A 97 -18.18 15.47 2.93
N GLU A 98 -19.32 14.82 3.15
CA GLU A 98 -20.62 15.44 3.43
C GLU A 98 -20.72 16.00 4.86
N GLY A 99 -19.76 15.68 5.75
CA GLY A 99 -19.73 16.18 7.12
C GLY A 99 -20.71 15.47 8.05
N ASN A 100 -20.98 14.18 7.81
CA ASN A 100 -21.94 13.41 8.60
C ASN A 100 -21.44 13.19 10.04
N GLU A 101 -22.21 13.68 11.03
CA GLU A 101 -21.86 13.67 12.47
C GLU A 101 -21.50 12.28 13.00
N LYS A 102 -22.03 11.21 12.39
CA LYS A 102 -21.81 9.82 12.82
C LYS A 102 -20.36 9.33 12.69
N THR A 103 -19.56 9.93 11.81
CA THR A 103 -18.18 9.46 11.59
C THR A 103 -17.18 10.10 12.53
N HIS A 104 -17.44 11.29 13.11
CA HIS A 104 -16.49 12.08 13.90
C HIS A 104 -15.09 12.28 13.26
N LEU A 105 -14.93 11.93 11.98
CA LEU A 105 -13.65 11.93 11.27
C LEU A 105 -13.52 13.18 10.42
N SER A 106 -12.32 13.77 10.41
CA SER A 106 -12.02 14.90 9.53
C SER A 106 -11.77 14.43 8.10
N LYS A 107 -11.87 15.34 7.12
CA LYS A 107 -11.53 15.06 5.71
C LYS A 107 -10.11 14.50 5.53
N GLY A 108 -9.20 14.77 6.47
CA GLY A 108 -7.85 14.20 6.49
C GLY A 108 -7.78 12.70 6.77
N ALA A 109 -8.86 12.06 7.21
CA ALA A 109 -8.92 10.62 7.47
C ALA A 109 -9.21 9.78 6.21
N ILE A 110 -9.68 10.40 5.12
CA ILE A 110 -10.03 9.70 3.88
C ILE A 110 -8.85 8.88 3.30
N PRO A 111 -7.62 9.41 3.22
CA PRO A 111 -6.48 8.63 2.74
C PRO A 111 -6.22 7.39 3.59
N THR A 112 -6.36 7.49 4.91
CA THR A 112 -6.19 6.36 5.83
C THR A 112 -7.27 5.31 5.63
N VAL A 113 -8.54 5.72 5.55
CA VAL A 113 -9.68 4.80 5.33
C VAL A 113 -9.52 4.00 4.03
N LEU A 114 -9.09 4.65 2.95
CA LEU A 114 -8.82 3.97 1.68
C LEU A 114 -7.58 3.08 1.75
N SER A 115 -6.51 3.53 2.41
CA SER A 115 -5.29 2.74 2.60
C SER A 115 -5.56 1.46 3.40
N ASP A 116 -6.36 1.55 4.47
CA ASP A 116 -6.71 0.41 5.32
C ASP A 116 -7.54 -0.62 4.54
N ALA A 117 -8.44 -0.17 3.66
CA ALA A 117 -9.21 -1.06 2.80
C ALA A 117 -8.35 -1.77 1.75
N LEU A 118 -7.39 -1.06 1.17
CA LEU A 118 -6.44 -1.64 0.21
C LEU A 118 -5.45 -2.62 0.87
N ALA A 119 -5.24 -2.51 2.18
CA ALA A 119 -4.34 -3.39 2.93
C ALA A 119 -4.98 -4.74 3.32
N VAL A 120 -6.25 -4.98 3.00
CA VAL A 120 -6.93 -6.25 3.30
C VAL A 120 -6.37 -7.35 2.39
N SER A 121 -5.61 -8.26 2.99
CA SER A 121 -5.13 -9.48 2.33
C SER A 121 -5.09 -10.64 3.32
N PHE A 122 -5.24 -11.86 2.80
CA PHE A 122 -5.16 -13.12 3.54
C PHE A 122 -3.76 -13.73 3.43
N ASP A 123 -2.86 -13.10 2.65
CA ASP A 123 -1.49 -13.52 2.49
C ASP A 123 -0.69 -13.34 3.81
N PRO A 124 -0.24 -14.42 4.45
CA PRO A 124 0.57 -14.34 5.66
C PRO A 124 2.05 -14.04 5.36
N HIS A 125 2.47 -13.94 4.09
CA HIS A 125 3.87 -13.68 3.74
C HIS A 125 4.27 -12.25 4.13
N VAL A 126 4.89 -12.11 5.31
CA VAL A 126 5.48 -10.85 5.78
C VAL A 126 6.91 -10.66 5.22
N GLY A 127 7.47 -11.66 4.54
CA GLY A 127 8.82 -11.65 3.99
C GLY A 127 9.18 -12.97 3.30
N HIS A 128 10.47 -13.22 3.14
CA HIS A 128 10.96 -14.46 2.54
C HIS A 128 10.92 -15.62 3.54
N ASP A 129 10.31 -16.74 3.16
CA ASP A 129 10.62 -18.00 3.80
C ASP A 129 11.97 -18.48 3.28
N PHE A 130 12.95 -18.58 4.17
CA PHE A 130 14.32 -18.85 3.75
C PHE A 130 14.49 -20.22 3.08
N ILE A 131 13.66 -21.21 3.45
CA ILE A 131 13.74 -22.58 2.94
C ILE A 131 12.80 -22.76 1.76
N GLU A 132 11.54 -22.33 1.88
CA GLU A 132 10.54 -22.52 0.82
C GLU A 132 10.86 -21.68 -0.43
N ASP A 133 11.43 -20.47 -0.27
CA ASP A 133 11.78 -19.57 -1.37
C ASP A 133 13.21 -19.78 -1.91
N ALA A 134 13.80 -20.97 -1.73
CA ALA A 134 15.20 -21.22 -2.11
C ALA A 134 15.43 -21.11 -3.62
N GLU A 135 14.48 -21.57 -4.44
CA GLU A 135 14.58 -21.55 -5.90
C GLU A 135 14.47 -20.12 -6.44
N ASP A 136 13.46 -19.36 -6.01
CA ASP A 136 13.26 -17.96 -6.40
C ASP A 136 14.48 -17.10 -6.04
N ARG A 137 15.12 -17.38 -4.90
CA ARG A 137 16.35 -16.71 -4.48
C ARG A 137 17.54 -17.09 -5.35
N PHE A 138 17.64 -18.34 -5.78
CA PHE A 138 18.68 -18.78 -6.72
C PHE A 138 18.53 -18.08 -8.07
N ASP A 139 17.30 -17.99 -8.59
CA ASP A 139 16.99 -17.25 -9.82
C ASP A 139 17.35 -15.76 -9.68
N PHE A 140 17.04 -15.15 -8.53
CA PHE A 140 17.41 -13.76 -8.26
C PHE A 140 18.92 -13.53 -8.34
N TYR A 141 19.75 -14.43 -7.82
CA TYR A 141 21.22 -14.28 -7.85
C TYR A 141 21.82 -14.29 -9.26
N HIS A 142 21.12 -14.88 -10.23
CA HIS A 142 21.57 -14.95 -11.63
C HIS A 142 20.92 -13.88 -12.51
N ARG A 143 20.01 -13.08 -11.94
CA ARG A 143 19.36 -12.00 -12.64
C ARG A 143 20.30 -10.81 -12.79
N VAL A 144 20.32 -10.23 -13.99
CA VAL A 144 20.95 -8.92 -14.20
C VAL A 144 20.02 -7.85 -13.62
N GLU A 145 20.42 -7.26 -12.50
CA GLU A 145 19.67 -6.20 -11.85
C GLU A 145 19.81 -4.87 -12.60
N GLU A 146 18.68 -4.17 -12.78
CA GLU A 146 18.68 -2.80 -13.28
C GLU A 146 19.03 -1.84 -12.12
N LYS A 147 20.05 -1.01 -12.34
CA LYS A 147 20.55 -0.05 -11.35
C LYS A 147 20.50 1.37 -11.89
N LEU A 148 20.31 2.34 -10.99
CA LEU A 148 20.46 3.75 -11.28
C LEU A 148 21.94 4.13 -11.08
N GLU A 149 22.66 4.25 -12.18
CA GLU A 149 24.06 4.68 -12.18
C GLU A 149 24.20 6.12 -11.64
N PHE A 150 25.30 6.34 -10.91
CA PHE A 150 25.76 7.67 -10.56
C PHE A 150 26.47 8.30 -11.76
N ASP A 151 26.50 9.63 -11.83
CA ASP A 151 27.40 10.35 -12.73
C ASP A 151 28.85 10.42 -12.18
N LEU A 152 29.08 9.85 -11.00
CA LEU A 152 30.38 9.73 -10.34
C LEU A 152 30.94 8.30 -10.50
N GLU A 153 32.05 8.16 -11.22
CA GLU A 153 32.67 6.85 -11.52
C GLU A 153 33.05 6.07 -10.25
N MET A 154 33.60 6.75 -9.23
CA MET A 154 34.00 6.11 -7.98
C MET A 154 32.79 5.53 -7.22
N PHE A 155 31.64 6.21 -7.28
CA PHE A 155 30.41 5.70 -6.67
C PHE A 155 29.92 4.45 -7.37
N ASN A 156 29.93 4.44 -8.71
CA ASN A 156 29.59 3.24 -9.48
C ASN A 156 30.54 2.08 -9.19
N LYS A 157 31.83 2.35 -9.00
CA LYS A 157 32.81 1.32 -8.61
C LYS A 157 32.49 0.70 -7.24
N ILE A 158 32.15 1.52 -6.25
CA ILE A 158 31.84 1.06 -4.88
C ILE A 158 30.48 0.34 -4.84
N THR A 159 29.49 0.85 -5.56
CA THR A 159 28.11 0.32 -5.58
C THR A 159 27.88 -0.78 -6.61
N LYS A 160 28.92 -1.12 -7.39
CA LYS A 160 28.87 -2.11 -8.48
C LYS A 160 27.82 -1.74 -9.54
N GLY A 161 27.89 -0.51 -10.05
CA GLY A 161 27.01 -0.01 -11.11
C GLY A 161 25.81 0.79 -10.63
N GLY A 162 25.84 1.38 -9.44
CA GLY A 162 24.80 2.30 -8.97
C GLY A 162 23.81 1.70 -7.99
N LEU A 163 22.67 2.38 -7.82
CA LEU A 163 21.63 2.04 -6.85
C LEU A 163 20.65 1.01 -7.41
N PRO A 164 20.48 -0.17 -6.79
CA PRO A 164 19.48 -1.14 -7.21
C PRO A 164 18.05 -0.62 -7.03
N LYS A 165 17.13 -1.06 -7.89
CA LYS A 165 15.70 -0.80 -7.72
C LYS A 165 15.16 -1.41 -6.43
N LYS A 166 14.05 -0.86 -5.92
CA LYS A 166 13.39 -1.29 -4.67
C LYS A 166 14.29 -1.20 -3.43
N THR A 167 15.24 -0.25 -3.40
CA THR A 167 16.08 0.02 -2.23
C THR A 167 15.81 1.40 -1.63
N LEU A 168 15.91 1.50 -0.31
CA LEU A 168 15.93 2.78 0.40
C LEU A 168 17.39 3.13 0.73
N ASN A 169 17.93 4.16 0.08
CA ASN A 169 19.29 4.63 0.29
C ASN A 169 19.28 5.89 1.15
N ILE A 170 20.10 5.92 2.20
CA ILE A 170 20.13 7.01 3.17
C ILE A 170 21.49 7.70 3.13
N CYS A 171 21.53 9.00 2.80
CA CYS A 171 22.73 9.83 2.88
C CYS A 171 22.78 10.56 4.24
N LEU A 172 23.75 10.20 5.09
CA LEU A 172 23.94 10.79 6.41
C LEU A 172 25.23 11.61 6.48
N ALA A 173 25.13 12.83 6.98
CA ALA A 173 26.29 13.70 7.21
C ALA A 173 25.98 14.82 8.23
N GLY A 174 27.00 15.51 8.72
CA GLY A 174 26.87 16.65 9.65
C GLY A 174 26.10 17.84 9.07
N THR A 175 25.71 18.82 9.91
CA THR A 175 25.12 20.08 9.43
C THR A 175 26.14 20.88 8.62
N GLY A 176 25.69 21.58 7.56
CA GLY A 176 26.56 22.44 6.75
C GLY A 176 27.54 21.74 5.80
N VAL A 177 27.64 20.41 5.81
CA VAL A 177 28.61 19.66 5.00
C VAL A 177 28.16 19.35 3.56
N GLY A 178 27.00 19.88 3.15
CA GLY A 178 26.51 19.73 1.77
C GLY A 178 25.55 18.57 1.49
N LYS A 179 24.86 18.01 2.49
CA LYS A 179 23.84 16.95 2.29
C LYS A 179 22.81 17.30 1.21
N SER A 180 22.18 18.47 1.34
CA SER A 180 21.14 18.91 0.40
C SER A 180 21.73 19.20 -0.99
N LEU A 181 22.97 19.68 -1.07
CA LEU A 181 23.67 19.87 -2.35
C LEU A 181 23.93 18.54 -3.05
N PHE A 182 24.39 17.52 -2.32
CA PHE A 182 24.55 16.16 -2.84
C PHE A 182 23.22 15.58 -3.33
N MET A 183 22.13 15.74 -2.58
CA MET A 183 20.81 15.27 -3.01
C MET A 183 20.29 16.02 -4.26
N CYS A 184 20.53 17.34 -4.36
CA CYS A 184 20.19 18.12 -5.55
C CYS A 184 21.04 17.69 -6.77
N HIS A 185 22.31 17.36 -6.55
CA HIS A 185 23.21 16.81 -7.58
C HIS A 185 22.68 15.49 -8.12
N GLN A 186 22.32 14.56 -7.23
CA GLN A 186 21.76 13.28 -7.64
C GLN A 186 20.43 13.42 -8.40
N ALA A 187 19.59 14.37 -8.00
CA ALA A 187 18.34 14.67 -8.71
C ALA A 187 18.61 15.17 -10.14
N ALA A 188 19.54 16.11 -10.31
CA ALA A 188 19.95 16.62 -11.62
C ALA A 188 20.58 15.54 -12.50
N ALA A 189 21.42 14.68 -11.93
CA ALA A 189 22.03 13.55 -12.64
C ALA A 189 20.97 12.56 -13.15
N ALA A 190 20.00 12.19 -12.31
CA ALA A 190 18.91 11.29 -12.69
C ALA A 190 17.98 11.91 -13.76
N LEU A 191 17.70 13.22 -13.68
CA LEU A 191 16.99 13.94 -14.73
C LEU A 191 17.75 13.93 -16.06
N SER A 192 19.08 14.05 -16.02
CA SER A 192 19.93 14.10 -17.22
C SER A 192 19.95 12.79 -18.02
N ILE A 193 19.56 11.67 -17.39
CA ILE A 193 19.38 10.35 -18.01
C ILE A 193 17.89 9.97 -18.16
N ASN A 194 17.01 10.97 -18.22
CA ASN A 194 15.58 10.84 -18.49
C ASN A 194 14.80 10.00 -17.46
N LYS A 195 15.18 10.05 -16.19
CA LYS A 195 14.38 9.47 -15.12
C LYS A 195 13.40 10.50 -14.58
N ASN A 196 12.21 10.05 -14.22
CA ASN A 196 11.25 10.87 -13.48
C ASN A 196 11.72 10.95 -12.02
N VAL A 197 11.99 12.17 -11.55
CA VAL A 197 12.50 12.44 -10.21
C VAL A 197 11.47 13.22 -9.40
N LEU A 198 11.14 12.73 -8.21
CA LEU A 198 10.35 13.45 -7.21
C LEU A 198 11.28 13.87 -6.06
N TYR A 199 11.41 15.18 -5.84
CA TYR A 199 12.17 15.73 -4.72
C TYR A 199 11.20 16.26 -3.65
N ILE A 200 11.30 15.72 -2.44
CA ILE A 200 10.50 16.18 -1.29
C ILE A 200 11.45 16.86 -0.30
N THR A 201 11.22 18.14 -0.04
CA THR A 201 11.95 18.93 0.97
C THR A 201 11.04 19.26 2.13
N LEU A 202 11.56 19.10 3.35
CA LEU A 202 10.91 19.54 4.59
C LEU A 202 11.73 20.64 5.32
N GLU A 203 12.83 21.09 4.72
CA GLU A 203 13.80 21.98 5.35
C GLU A 203 13.86 23.34 4.66
N MET A 204 13.98 23.34 3.33
CA MET A 204 14.04 24.55 2.52
C MET A 204 12.81 24.68 1.61
N ALA A 205 12.48 25.92 1.25
CA ALA A 205 11.47 26.23 0.24
C ALA A 205 11.83 25.63 -1.12
N GLU A 206 10.80 25.31 -1.92
CA GLU A 206 10.96 24.59 -3.19
C GLU A 206 11.81 25.38 -4.20
N GLU A 207 11.70 26.70 -4.23
CA GLU A 207 12.42 27.56 -5.18
C GLU A 207 13.93 27.53 -4.93
N ARG A 208 14.35 27.44 -3.66
CA ARG A 208 15.78 27.33 -3.31
C ARG A 208 16.37 25.98 -3.66
N ILE A 209 15.56 24.92 -3.66
CA ILE A 209 15.97 23.61 -4.15
C ILE A 209 16.03 23.64 -5.68
N ALA A 210 15.03 24.23 -6.34
CA ALA A 210 15.00 24.39 -7.79
C ALA A 210 16.23 25.15 -8.32
N GLU A 211 16.62 26.27 -7.69
CA GLU A 211 17.85 27.01 -8.02
C GLU A 211 19.10 26.13 -8.03
N ARG A 212 19.23 25.21 -7.06
CA ARG A 212 20.38 24.29 -6.96
C ARG A 212 20.36 23.22 -8.04
N ILE A 213 19.18 22.66 -8.31
CA ILE A 213 19.02 21.64 -9.36
C ILE A 213 19.26 22.28 -10.74
N ASP A 214 18.74 23.48 -10.99
CA ASP A 214 18.99 24.24 -12.22
C ASP A 214 20.48 24.54 -12.39
N ALA A 215 21.17 25.01 -11.35
CA ALA A 215 22.60 25.25 -11.40
C ALA A 215 23.39 24.00 -11.82
N ASN A 216 23.04 22.82 -11.26
CA ASN A 216 23.64 21.54 -11.63
C ASN A 216 23.32 21.14 -13.09
N LEU A 217 22.07 21.25 -13.52
CA LEU A 217 21.64 20.88 -14.88
C LEU A 217 22.24 21.78 -15.96
N LEU A 218 22.42 23.06 -15.65
CA LEU A 218 22.94 24.06 -16.58
C LEU A 218 24.47 24.13 -16.54
N ASP A 219 25.11 23.45 -15.58
CA ASP A 219 26.55 23.46 -15.29
C ASP A 219 27.10 24.88 -15.07
N VAL A 220 26.52 25.56 -14.08
CA VAL A 220 26.86 26.94 -13.72
C VAL A 220 26.90 27.13 -12.20
N PRO A 221 27.71 28.07 -11.68
CA PRO A 221 27.63 28.44 -10.27
C PRO A 221 26.25 29.00 -9.91
N ILE A 222 25.72 28.63 -8.74
CA ILE A 222 24.40 29.09 -8.26
C ILE A 222 24.29 30.63 -8.29
N SER A 223 25.35 31.34 -7.92
CA SER A 223 25.37 32.81 -7.92
C SER A 223 25.24 33.44 -9.31
N GLN A 224 25.60 32.71 -10.36
CA GLN A 224 25.52 33.19 -11.74
C GLN A 224 24.17 32.86 -12.39
N LEU A 225 23.30 32.09 -11.73
CA LEU A 225 22.02 31.68 -12.28
C LEU A 225 21.11 32.88 -12.59
N GLU A 226 21.15 33.90 -11.74
CA GLU A 226 20.39 35.16 -11.91
C GLU A 226 20.89 36.00 -13.11
N GLU A 227 22.15 35.83 -13.50
CA GLU A 227 22.78 36.57 -14.59
C GLU A 227 22.49 35.93 -15.96
N ILE A 228 21.94 34.71 -16.00
CA ILE A 228 21.68 33.99 -17.24
C ILE A 228 20.55 34.67 -18.02
N PRO A 229 20.78 35.06 -19.29
CA PRO A 229 19.72 35.60 -20.13
C PRO A 229 18.57 34.59 -20.29
N ARG A 230 17.34 35.07 -20.14
CA ARG A 230 16.11 34.25 -20.21
C ARG A 230 16.05 33.33 -21.44
N ASP A 231 16.49 33.82 -22.59
CA ASP A 231 16.47 33.05 -23.84
C ASP A 231 17.46 31.88 -23.82
N MET A 232 18.61 32.05 -23.15
CA MET A 232 19.59 30.97 -22.97
C MET A 232 19.04 29.92 -22.00
N TYR A 233 18.45 30.35 -20.88
CA TYR A 233 17.82 29.46 -19.90
C TYR A 233 16.74 28.60 -20.57
N LYS A 234 15.80 29.21 -21.29
CA LYS A 234 14.74 28.50 -22.01
C LYS A 234 15.28 27.46 -22.98
N LYS A 235 16.29 27.81 -23.79
CA LYS A 235 16.93 26.87 -24.73
C LYS A 235 17.55 25.66 -24.02
N LYS A 236 18.21 25.87 -22.88
CA LYS A 236 18.78 24.77 -22.09
C LYS A 236 17.69 23.88 -21.50
N ILE A 237 16.60 24.45 -20.97
CA ILE A 237 15.46 23.68 -20.45
C ILE A 237 14.73 22.91 -21.57
N GLU A 238 14.55 23.48 -22.75
CA GLU A 238 13.94 22.76 -23.89
C GLU A 238 14.78 21.56 -24.33
N LYS A 239 16.11 21.68 -24.29
CA LYS A 239 17.01 20.56 -24.57
C LYS A 239 16.85 19.40 -23.57
N LEU A 240 16.47 19.69 -22.33
CA LEU A 240 16.16 18.67 -21.32
C LEU A 240 14.81 17.99 -21.56
N LYS A 241 13.83 18.69 -22.14
CA LYS A 241 12.52 18.10 -22.52
C LYS A 241 12.58 17.21 -23.76
N GLY A 242 13.55 17.45 -24.63
CA GLY A 242 13.70 16.71 -25.90
C GLY A 242 14.53 15.44 -25.81
N LYS A 243 15.02 15.08 -24.63
CA LYS A 243 15.66 13.79 -24.35
C LYS A 243 14.65 12.84 -23.76
#